data_AF-A0A2N2S8Y4-F1
#
_entry.id   AF-A0A2N2S8Y4-F1
#
_cell.length_a   1.000
_cell.length_b   1.000
_cell.length_c   1.000
_cell.angle_alpha   90.00
_cell.angle_beta   90.00
_cell.angle_gamma   90.00
#
_symmetry.space_group_name_H-M   'P 1'
#
loop_
_entity.id
_entity.type
_entity.pdbx_description
1 polymer ?
#
loop_
_entity_poly.entity_id
_entity_poly.type
_entity_poly.pdbx_seq_one_letter_code
_entity_poly.pdbx_strand_id
1 'polypeptide(L)' 'IKQYANWPTIPQLYIKGEFVGGADIMRSLYEQGELQKMLQEVAG' A
#
# COMPACT_ATOMS: atom_id res chain seq x y z
N ILE A 1 22.22 -4.10 11.69
CA ILE A 1 20.75 -3.92 11.74
C ILE A 1 20.32 -3.12 10.51
N LYS A 2 20.19 -3.79 9.37
CA LYS A 2 19.62 -3.24 8.12
C LYS A 2 18.63 -4.30 7.63
N GLN A 3 17.47 -4.36 8.27
CA GLN A 3 16.38 -5.31 7.97
C GLN A 3 15.25 -4.67 7.15
N TYR A 4 15.49 -3.55 6.47
CA TYR A 4 14.44 -2.80 5.75
C TYR A 4 14.43 -3.02 4.21
N ALA A 5 15.03 -4.10 3.72
CA ALA A 5 15.00 -4.45 2.29
C ALA A 5 14.59 -5.91 2.02
N ASN A 6 13.95 -6.57 3.00
CA ASN A 6 13.30 -7.86 2.83
C ASN A 6 11.79 -7.64 2.86
N TRP A 7 11.19 -7.26 1.73
CA TRP A 7 9.73 -7.34 1.55
C TRP A 7 9.37 -8.57 0.71
N PRO A 8 9.25 -9.78 1.32
CA PRO A 8 8.76 -10.97 0.65
C PRO A 8 7.24 -11.17 0.82
N THR A 9 6.49 -10.17 1.30
CA THR A 9 5.12 -10.33 1.80
C THR A 9 4.05 -9.87 0.81
N ILE A 10 3.27 -10.85 0.34
CA ILE A 10 1.96 -10.67 -0.32
C ILE A 10 0.94 -10.33 0.78
N PRO A 11 -0.02 -9.39 0.57
CA PRO A 11 -0.36 -8.71 -0.68
C PRO A 11 0.45 -7.44 -1.00
N GLN A 12 0.70 -7.25 -2.29
CA GLN A 12 1.25 -6.03 -2.88
C GLN A 12 0.10 -5.19 -3.44
N LEU A 13 0.01 -3.93 -3.02
CA LEU A 13 -0.97 -2.97 -3.48
C LEU A 13 -0.50 -2.31 -4.77
N TYR A 14 -1.31 -2.46 -5.81
CA TYR A 14 -1.17 -1.72 -7.06
C TYR A 14 -2.43 -0.89 -7.28
N ILE A 15 -2.25 0.40 -7.53
CA ILE A 15 -3.34 1.33 -7.83
C ILE A 15 -3.03 1.95 -9.19
N LYS A 16 -3.98 1.86 -10.14
CA LYS A 16 -3.81 2.34 -11.54
C LYS A 16 -2.55 1.79 -12.25
N GLY A 17 -2.06 0.62 -11.83
CA GLY A 17 -0.84 0.00 -12.37
C GLY A 17 0.46 0.48 -11.71
N GLU A 18 0.41 1.42 -10.77
CA GLU A 18 1.56 1.85 -9.98
C GLU A 18 1.66 1.05 -8.68
N PHE A 19 2.87 0.65 -8.33
CA PHE A 19 3.15 -0.01 -7.06
C PHE A 19 3.06 1.00 -5.92
N VAL A 20 2.09 0.81 -5.03
CA VAL A 20 1.88 1.68 -3.87
C VAL A 20 2.64 1.14 -2.66
N GLY A 21 2.67 -0.18 -2.46
CA GLY A 21 3.39 -0.78 -1.34
C GLY A 21 2.93 -2.19 -0.97
N GLY A 22 3.58 -2.79 0.02
CA GLY A 22 3.17 -4.08 0.61
C GLY A 22 2.14 -3.94 1.74
N ALA A 23 1.87 -5.04 2.44
CA ALA A 23 0.90 -5.12 3.52
C ALA A 23 1.12 -4.10 4.67
N ASP A 24 2.35 -3.83 5.09
CA ASP A 24 2.60 -2.87 6.18
C ASP A 24 2.35 -1.41 5.73
N ILE A 25 2.57 -1.11 4.45
CA ILE A 25 2.24 0.21 3.87
C ILE A 25 0.72 0.34 3.74
N MET A 26 0.03 -0.70 3.23
CA MET A 26 -1.43 -0.74 3.20
C MET A 26 -2.05 -0.46 4.58
N ARG A 27 -1.53 -1.09 5.64
CA ARG A 27 -2.02 -0.85 7.00
C ARG A 27 -1.81 0.59 7.43
N SER A 28 -0.64 1.16 7.18
CA SER A 28 -0.36 2.56 7.53
C SER A 28 -1.24 3.54 6.75
N LEU A 29 -1.41 3.32 5.44
CA LEU A 29 -2.29 4.13 4.59
C LEU A 29 -3.76 4.02 5.00
N TYR A 30 -4.18 2.85 5.49
CA TYR A 30 -5.51 2.64 6.04
C TYR A 30 -5.70 3.40 7.35
N GLU A 31 -4.74 3.32 8.28
CA GLU A 31 -4.77 4.06 9.55
C GLU A 31 -4.76 5.58 9.33
N GLN A 32 -4.08 6.06 8.30
CA GLN A 32 -4.06 7.47 7.90
C GLN A 32 -5.32 7.90 7.12
N GLY A 33 -6.18 6.95 6.73
CA GLY A 33 -7.35 7.20 5.88
C GLY A 33 -7.01 7.57 4.43
N GLU A 34 -5.73 7.50 4.04
CA GLU A 34 -5.27 7.79 2.67
C GLU A 34 -5.64 6.66 1.70
N LEU A 35 -5.58 5.40 2.16
CA LEU A 35 -5.95 4.25 1.33
C LEU A 35 -7.38 4.37 0.80
N GLN A 36 -8.31 4.84 1.64
CA GLN A 36 -9.72 5.01 1.28
C GLN A 36 -9.88 6.11 0.21
N LYS A 37 -9.12 7.21 0.31
CA LYS A 37 -9.13 8.28 -0.70
C LYS A 37 -8.59 7.77 -2.03
N MET A 38 -7.46 7.06 -2.02
CA MET A 38 -6.87 6.51 -3.23
C MET A 38 -7.83 5.51 -3.90
N LEU A 39 -8.49 4.63 -3.15
CA LEU A 39 -9.47 3.70 -3.69
C LEU A 39 -10.71 4.40 -4.27
N GLN A 40 -11.21 5.46 -3.61
CA GLN A 40 -12.32 6.27 -4.13
C GLN A 40 -11.97 6.99 -5.44
N GLU A 41 -10.74 7.49 -5.56
CA GLU A 41 -10.24 8.15 -6.77
C GLU A 41 -10.06 7.20 -7.97
N VAL A 42 -10.03 5.89 -7.72
CA VAL A 42 -9.84 4.85 -8.74
C VAL A 42 -11.15 4.21 -9.14
N ALA A 43 -12.08 4.09 -8.19
CA ALA A 43 -13.42 3.55 -8.44
C ALA A 43 -14.37 4.58 -9.08
N GLY A 44 -13.98 5.86 -9.11
CA GLY A 44 -14.70 6.97 -9.77
C GLY A 44 -14.47 7.06 -11.27
#